data_AF-A0AAU4V6S3-F1
#
_entry.id   AF-A0AAU4V6S3-F1
#
_cell.length_a   1.000
_cell.length_b   1.000
_cell.length_c   1.000
_cell.angle_alpha   90.00
_cell.angle_beta   90.00
_cell.angle_gamma   90.00
#
_symmetry.space_group_name_H-M   'P 1'
#
loop_
_entity.id
_entity.type
_entity.pdbx_description
1 polymer ?
#
loop_
_entity_poly.entity_id
_entity_poly.type
_entity_poly.pdbx_seq_one_letter_code
_entity_poly.pdbx_strand_id
1 'polypeptide(L)'
;MDELVWTLRGWADEAGMSVRQLHEGLRPDHFPCGKVPALKRLRTQLGSGARAASLMGQLSTAIRGFARLDLPPHEVLRLLDGLIAEIDRGRTASCLYAVHDPESESLVHARAGHLPLLVRDRRGTVVRAEGAAGPLLGSGGGQACASVSLEFAPGSLALLYSRGLVARRGRELGNGVAALGDVFAEASGPPSEITAGLLDRMGARTDAEEDLVVLLAGHPLRSGPEAELFRSAGIDFPGERPQEIPRVRAFAREVLAAWGLPEGLCYDAVLAVCELVTNAAFHHFGSPARSVRLHLRRTPHRLVIAVRDGTEAPPVHHVPALDAPWGRGVHVVASLSSDWGSRRRPGDGKTVWCEFALD
;
A
#
# COMPACT_ATOMS: atom_id res chain seq x y z
N MET A 1 -16.01 9.22 -5.22
CA MET A 1 -15.39 9.47 -6.54
C MET A 1 -13.89 9.39 -6.34
N ASP A 2 -13.33 8.19 -6.38
CA ASP A 2 -11.88 7.98 -6.25
C ASP A 2 -11.23 8.19 -7.61
N GLU A 3 -11.06 9.45 -8.00
CA GLU A 3 -10.42 9.80 -9.28
C GLU A 3 -8.90 9.61 -9.20
N LEU A 4 -8.47 8.36 -9.35
CA LEU A 4 -7.14 8.02 -9.84
C LEU A 4 -7.18 8.11 -11.36
N VAL A 5 -6.73 9.24 -11.91
CA VAL A 5 -6.68 9.47 -13.35
C VAL A 5 -5.35 8.97 -13.90
N TRP A 6 -5.39 7.99 -14.80
CA TRP A 6 -4.21 7.44 -15.49
C TRP A 6 -4.33 7.58 -17.00
N THR A 7 -3.30 8.08 -17.68
CA THR A 7 -3.22 8.11 -19.14
C THR A 7 -2.13 7.16 -19.62
N LEU A 8 -2.54 6.06 -20.27
CA LEU A 8 -1.68 5.15 -21.03
C LEU A 8 -2.03 5.29 -22.52
N ARG A 9 -1.13 5.85 -23.33
CA ARG A 9 -1.16 5.69 -24.79
C ARG A 9 0.26 5.49 -25.29
N GLY A 10 0.48 4.39 -26.00
CA GLY A 10 1.77 4.09 -26.63
C GLY A 10 2.04 2.61 -26.91
N TRP A 11 1.31 1.66 -26.31
CA TRP A 11 1.59 0.22 -26.47
C TRP A 11 0.38 -0.63 -26.91
N ALA A 12 -0.81 -0.01 -27.05
CA ALA A 12 -2.05 -0.69 -27.42
C ALA A 12 -2.05 -1.25 -28.85
N ASP A 13 -1.28 -0.62 -29.74
CA ASP A 13 -1.52 -0.73 -31.19
C ASP A 13 -0.77 -1.91 -31.83
N GLU A 14 0.29 -2.43 -31.21
CA GLU A 14 1.08 -3.56 -31.77
C GLU A 14 0.68 -4.94 -31.21
N ALA A 15 -0.04 -5.00 -30.07
CA ALA A 15 -0.41 -6.26 -29.43
C ALA A 15 -1.89 -6.65 -29.63
N GLY A 16 -2.69 -5.84 -30.33
CA GLY A 16 -4.14 -6.08 -30.46
C GLY A 16 -4.90 -6.11 -29.13
N MET A 17 -4.25 -5.67 -28.04
CA MET A 17 -4.80 -5.67 -26.69
C MET A 17 -5.15 -4.24 -26.32
N SER A 18 -6.45 -3.94 -26.32
CA SER A 18 -6.95 -2.66 -25.85
C SER A 18 -6.43 -2.38 -24.42
N VAL A 19 -5.88 -1.18 -24.22
CA VAL A 19 -5.27 -0.68 -22.97
C VAL A 19 -6.22 -0.71 -21.74
N ARG A 20 -7.47 -1.17 -21.90
CA ARG A 20 -8.44 -1.37 -20.83
C ARG A 20 -8.08 -2.48 -19.82
N GLN A 21 -7.23 -3.46 -20.14
CA GLN A 21 -7.20 -4.71 -19.36
C GLN A 21 -6.15 -4.84 -18.25
N LEU A 22 -5.23 -3.89 -18.07
CA LEU A 22 -4.30 -3.94 -16.92
C LEU A 22 -4.84 -3.25 -15.65
N HIS A 23 -5.97 -2.56 -15.77
CA HIS A 23 -6.47 -1.55 -14.84
C HIS A 23 -7.48 -2.02 -13.78
N GLU A 24 -8.08 -3.20 -13.88
CA GLU A 24 -9.21 -3.58 -13.00
C GLU A 24 -8.83 -4.39 -11.74
N GLY A 25 -7.61 -4.91 -11.64
CA GLY A 25 -7.28 -5.93 -10.63
C GLY A 25 -6.69 -5.46 -9.30
N LEU A 26 -6.47 -4.16 -9.10
CA LEU A 26 -5.91 -3.61 -7.85
C LEU A 26 -6.71 -2.37 -7.45
N ARG A 27 -7.98 -2.57 -7.06
CA ARG A 27 -8.72 -1.49 -6.41
C ARG A 27 -8.06 -1.19 -5.05
N PRO A 28 -7.89 0.09 -4.64
CA PRO A 28 -7.49 0.46 -3.28
C PRO A 28 -8.30 -0.29 -2.22
N ASP A 29 -9.54 -0.61 -2.57
CA ASP A 29 -10.52 -1.32 -1.76
C ASP A 29 -10.10 -2.75 -1.37
N HIS A 30 -9.21 -3.41 -2.10
CA HIS A 30 -8.81 -4.80 -1.80
C HIS A 30 -7.78 -4.93 -0.67
N PHE A 31 -7.31 -3.81 -0.12
CA PHE A 31 -6.31 -3.82 0.94
C PHE A 31 -6.92 -3.23 2.21
N PRO A 32 -7.19 -4.06 3.23
CA PRO A 32 -7.79 -3.61 4.49
C PRO A 32 -6.94 -2.56 5.22
N CYS A 33 -5.65 -2.43 4.88
CA CYS A 33 -4.76 -1.39 5.39
C CYS A 33 -4.67 -0.12 4.51
N GLY A 34 -5.46 0.02 3.43
CA GLY A 34 -5.45 1.23 2.58
C GLY A 34 -4.18 1.33 1.73
N LYS A 35 -3.51 0.18 1.54
CA LYS A 35 -2.31 0.09 0.74
C LYS A 35 -2.70 0.18 -0.72
N VAL A 36 -2.32 1.28 -1.36
CA VAL A 36 -2.25 1.35 -2.82
C VAL A 36 -0.90 0.78 -3.21
N PRO A 37 -0.80 -0.43 -3.78
CA PRO A 37 0.43 -0.87 -4.42
C PRO A 37 0.65 0.03 -5.64
N ALA A 38 1.39 1.11 -5.44
CA ALA A 38 1.84 1.95 -6.51
C ALA A 38 3.02 1.25 -7.19
N LEU A 39 2.73 0.48 -8.23
CA LEU A 39 3.75 -0.10 -9.09
C LEU A 39 3.36 0.10 -10.55
N LYS A 40 4.30 0.65 -11.35
CA LYS A 40 4.79 0.00 -12.58
C LYS A 40 5.72 0.89 -13.39
N ARG A 41 7.00 0.50 -13.46
CA ARG A 41 7.65 0.07 -14.71
C ARG A 41 8.93 -0.72 -14.40
N LEU A 42 8.95 -1.98 -14.86
CA LEU A 42 10.13 -2.80 -15.04
C LEU A 42 10.68 -2.55 -16.43
N ARG A 43 11.76 -1.77 -16.52
CA ARG A 43 12.48 -1.60 -17.79
C ARG A 43 13.59 -2.61 -17.87
N THR A 44 13.49 -3.57 -18.78
CA THR A 44 14.67 -4.36 -19.19
C THR A 44 15.62 -3.47 -19.98
N GLN A 45 16.93 -3.59 -19.78
CA GLN A 45 17.94 -2.81 -20.52
C GLN A 45 17.97 -3.10 -22.05
N LEU A 46 16.96 -3.75 -22.63
CA LEU A 46 17.00 -4.30 -24.00
C LEU A 46 15.84 -3.89 -24.93
N GLY A 47 15.05 -2.85 -24.60
CA GLY A 47 14.10 -2.25 -25.54
C GLY A 47 12.69 -2.86 -25.60
N SER A 48 11.87 -2.33 -26.51
CA SER A 48 10.48 -2.76 -26.78
C SER A 48 10.45 -4.09 -27.54
N GLY A 49 9.67 -5.06 -27.05
CA GLY A 49 9.51 -6.36 -27.74
C GLY A 49 8.73 -7.38 -26.92
N ALA A 50 8.24 -8.43 -27.58
CA ALA A 50 7.37 -9.46 -26.99
C ALA A 50 7.94 -10.11 -25.72
N ARG A 51 9.26 -10.29 -25.65
CA ARG A 51 9.93 -10.85 -24.47
C ARG A 51 9.96 -9.91 -23.27
N ALA A 52 10.06 -8.59 -23.48
CA ALA A 52 9.97 -7.60 -22.41
C ALA A 52 8.53 -7.53 -21.88
N ALA A 53 7.54 -7.59 -22.79
CA ALA A 53 6.13 -7.63 -22.44
C ALA A 53 5.76 -8.89 -21.62
N SER A 54 6.26 -10.06 -22.01
CA SER A 54 6.07 -11.30 -21.25
C SER A 54 6.62 -11.19 -19.83
N LEU A 55 7.86 -10.70 -19.67
CA LEU A 55 8.46 -10.52 -18.35
C LEU A 55 7.67 -9.51 -17.52
N MET A 56 7.24 -8.39 -18.11
CA MET A 56 6.37 -7.42 -17.43
C MET A 56 5.06 -8.05 -16.99
N GLY A 57 4.43 -8.89 -17.81
CA GLY A 57 3.22 -9.63 -17.46
C GLY A 57 3.44 -10.54 -16.24
N GLN A 58 4.51 -11.33 -16.26
CA GLN A 58 4.87 -12.24 -15.17
C GLN A 58 5.16 -11.48 -13.86
N LEU A 59 5.96 -10.41 -13.93
CA LEU A 59 6.28 -9.59 -12.76
C LEU A 59 5.05 -8.84 -12.24
N SER A 60 4.17 -8.37 -13.12
CA SER A 60 2.88 -7.80 -12.72
C SER A 60 2.06 -8.78 -11.89
N THR A 61 2.01 -10.04 -12.32
CA THR A 61 1.28 -11.10 -11.61
C THR A 61 1.95 -11.42 -10.28
N ALA A 62 3.29 -11.57 -10.26
CA ALA A 62 4.04 -11.81 -9.02
C ALA A 62 3.83 -10.70 -8.00
N ILE A 63 3.83 -9.44 -8.43
CA ILE A 63 3.63 -8.27 -7.56
C ILE A 63 2.23 -8.26 -6.99
N ARG A 64 1.21 -8.60 -7.77
CA ARG A 64 -0.16 -8.76 -7.24
C ARG A 64 -0.22 -9.86 -6.18
N GLY A 65 0.53 -10.94 -6.36
CA GLY A 65 0.68 -12.00 -5.35
C GLY A 65 1.38 -11.51 -4.09
N PHE A 66 2.55 -10.89 -4.23
CA PHE A 66 3.36 -10.40 -3.10
C PHE A 66 2.70 -9.25 -2.35
N ALA A 67 1.89 -8.42 -3.02
CA ALA A 67 1.12 -7.38 -2.36
C ALA A 67 0.15 -7.95 -1.31
N ARG A 68 -0.36 -9.18 -1.52
CA ARG A 68 -1.21 -9.88 -0.54
C ARG A 68 -0.45 -10.43 0.66
N LEU A 69 0.87 -10.59 0.55
CA LEU A 69 1.72 -11.05 1.64
C LEU A 69 2.04 -9.94 2.66
N ASP A 70 1.65 -8.71 2.36
CA ASP A 70 1.80 -7.54 3.22
C ASP A 70 3.23 -7.21 3.67
N LEU A 71 4.20 -7.68 2.88
CA LEU A 71 5.63 -7.56 3.18
C LEU A 71 6.11 -6.11 3.13
N PRO A 72 7.18 -5.77 3.87
CA PRO A 72 7.91 -4.52 3.66
C PRO A 72 8.32 -4.34 2.19
N PRO A 73 8.32 -3.12 1.65
CA PRO A 73 8.68 -2.87 0.24
C PRO A 73 10.00 -3.50 -0.22
N HIS A 74 11.04 -3.49 0.63
CA HIS A 74 12.34 -4.06 0.28
C HIS A 74 12.31 -5.59 0.14
N GLU A 75 11.48 -6.28 0.93
CA GLU A 75 11.31 -7.73 0.80
C GLU A 75 10.58 -8.10 -0.50
N VAL A 76 9.58 -7.31 -0.90
CA VAL A 76 8.92 -7.47 -2.21
C VAL A 76 9.95 -7.36 -3.33
N LEU A 77 10.83 -6.34 -3.28
CA LEU A 77 11.90 -6.19 -4.28
C LEU A 77 12.88 -7.36 -4.26
N ARG A 78 13.25 -7.89 -3.09
CA ARG A 78 14.12 -9.06 -2.95
C ARG A 78 13.49 -10.31 -3.59
N LEU A 79 12.19 -10.53 -3.41
CA LEU A 79 11.49 -11.65 -4.05
C LEU A 79 11.43 -11.48 -5.58
N LEU A 80 11.23 -10.25 -6.06
CA LEU A 80 11.24 -9.97 -7.50
C LEU A 80 12.62 -10.13 -8.13
N ASP A 81 13.70 -9.77 -7.41
CA ASP A 81 15.08 -9.97 -7.85
C ASP A 81 15.38 -11.44 -8.10
N GLY A 82 15.01 -12.31 -7.15
CA GLY A 82 15.14 -13.77 -7.27
C GLY A 82 14.30 -14.32 -8.43
N LEU A 83 13.05 -13.87 -8.55
CA LEU A 83 12.16 -14.30 -9.62
C LEU A 83 12.70 -13.96 -11.02
N ILE A 84 13.29 -12.77 -11.21
CA ILE A 84 13.92 -12.40 -12.49
C ILE A 84 15.10 -13.32 -12.80
N ALA A 85 15.92 -13.65 -11.80
CA ALA A 85 17.04 -14.56 -11.96
C ALA A 85 16.61 -15.99 -12.36
N GLU A 86 15.39 -16.41 -12.00
CA GLU A 86 14.80 -17.69 -12.40
C GLU A 86 14.19 -17.65 -13.80
N ILE A 87 13.42 -16.60 -14.11
CA ILE A 87 12.70 -16.49 -15.39
C ILE A 87 13.66 -16.26 -16.56
N ASP A 88 14.63 -15.35 -16.41
CA ASP A 88 15.48 -14.91 -17.53
C ASP A 88 16.84 -14.41 -17.02
N ARG A 89 17.78 -15.36 -16.87
CA ARG A 89 19.14 -15.07 -16.40
C ARG A 89 19.83 -14.02 -17.27
N GLY A 90 20.38 -13.00 -16.62
CA GLY A 90 21.07 -11.90 -17.29
C GLY A 90 20.16 -10.72 -17.67
N ARG A 91 18.84 -10.82 -17.43
CA ARG A 91 17.97 -9.65 -17.52
C ARG A 91 17.99 -8.86 -16.25
N THR A 92 17.96 -7.54 -16.43
CA THR A 92 17.81 -6.59 -15.34
C THR A 92 16.54 -5.80 -15.49
N ALA A 93 15.98 -5.27 -14.41
CA ALA A 93 14.88 -4.32 -14.51
C ALA A 93 14.76 -3.34 -13.35
N SER A 94 14.25 -2.14 -13.63
CA SER A 94 13.97 -1.12 -12.61
C SER A 94 12.68 -1.42 -11.85
N CYS A 95 12.55 -1.03 -10.59
CA CYS A 95 11.29 -1.15 -9.86
C CYS A 95 11.20 -0.12 -8.74
N LEU A 96 10.02 0.44 -8.52
CA LEU A 96 9.69 1.20 -7.32
C LEU A 96 8.40 0.61 -6.77
N TYR A 97 8.44 0.24 -5.49
CA TYR A 97 7.29 -0.26 -4.76
C TYR A 97 7.05 0.67 -3.57
N ALA A 98 5.84 1.23 -3.49
CA ALA A 98 5.44 2.09 -2.39
C ALA A 98 4.13 1.61 -1.78
N VAL A 99 4.03 1.78 -0.47
CA VAL A 99 2.91 1.37 0.36
C VAL A 99 2.54 2.54 1.25
N HIS A 100 1.33 3.06 1.05
CA HIS A 100 0.76 4.06 1.94
C HIS A 100 0.03 3.37 3.10
N ASP A 101 0.30 3.81 4.32
CA ASP A 101 -0.47 3.49 5.51
C ASP A 101 -1.16 4.78 6.02
N PRO A 102 -2.48 4.92 5.80
CA PRO A 102 -3.23 6.09 6.25
C PRO A 102 -3.30 6.25 7.77
N GLU A 103 -3.10 5.18 8.56
CA GLU A 103 -3.16 5.26 10.02
C GLU A 103 -1.91 5.95 10.58
N SER A 104 -0.74 5.56 10.08
CA SER A 104 0.53 6.19 10.47
C SER A 104 0.87 7.41 9.62
N GLU A 105 -0.04 7.84 8.75
CA GLU A 105 0.14 8.94 7.80
C GLU A 105 1.49 8.83 7.07
N SER A 106 1.83 7.61 6.64
CA SER A 106 3.17 7.30 6.13
C SER A 106 3.13 6.69 4.73
N LEU A 107 4.18 6.95 3.96
CA LEU A 107 4.44 6.31 2.68
C LEU A 107 5.79 5.60 2.76
N VAL A 108 5.75 4.28 2.90
CA VAL A 108 6.96 3.44 2.93
C VAL A 108 7.25 2.95 1.53
N HIS A 109 8.48 3.12 1.07
CA HIS A 109 8.86 2.74 -0.29
C HIS A 109 10.24 2.11 -0.34
N ALA A 110 10.50 1.36 -1.40
CA ALA A 110 11.81 0.88 -1.79
C ALA A 110 11.97 0.99 -3.31
N ARG A 111 13.20 1.16 -3.80
CA ARG A 111 13.49 1.31 -5.24
C ARG A 111 14.71 0.50 -5.64
N ALA A 112 14.59 -0.23 -6.75
CA ALA A 112 15.65 -0.99 -7.41
C ALA A 112 15.94 -0.33 -8.77
N GLY A 113 17.01 0.48 -8.86
CA GLY A 113 17.43 1.20 -10.08
C GLY A 113 16.39 2.17 -10.67
N HIS A 114 15.29 2.45 -9.97
CA HIS A 114 14.27 3.41 -10.37
C HIS A 114 14.58 4.82 -9.84
N LEU A 115 14.04 5.84 -10.52
CA LEU A 115 14.10 7.25 -10.10
C LEU A 115 13.31 7.49 -8.80
N PRO A 116 13.66 8.52 -8.00
CA PRO A 116 12.93 8.88 -6.78
C PRO A 116 11.48 9.23 -7.08
N LEU A 117 10.55 8.77 -6.23
CA LEU A 117 9.21 9.35 -6.19
C LEU A 117 9.26 10.74 -5.56
N LEU A 118 8.31 11.59 -5.93
CA LEU A 118 8.15 12.92 -5.32
C LEU A 118 6.93 12.91 -4.42
N VAL A 119 7.05 13.45 -3.21
CA VAL A 119 5.90 13.70 -2.33
C VAL A 119 5.71 15.20 -2.21
N ARG A 120 4.49 15.67 -2.44
CA ARG A 120 4.09 17.05 -2.24
C ARG A 120 3.13 17.14 -1.07
N ASP A 121 3.44 17.98 -0.10
CA ASP A 121 2.54 18.26 1.01
C ASP A 121 1.43 19.26 0.62
N ARG A 122 0.53 19.57 1.56
CA ARG A 122 -0.54 20.56 1.37
C ARG A 122 -0.06 21.99 1.13
N ARG A 123 1.16 22.31 1.54
CA ARG A 123 1.77 23.65 1.39
C ARG A 123 2.48 23.79 0.05
N GLY A 124 2.53 22.73 -0.76
CA GLY A 124 3.26 22.70 -2.03
C GLY A 124 4.73 22.33 -1.88
N THR A 125 5.20 21.98 -0.68
CA THR A 125 6.58 21.56 -0.47
C THR A 125 6.79 20.17 -1.06
N VAL A 126 7.80 20.03 -1.93
CA VAL A 126 8.13 18.77 -2.59
C VAL A 126 9.37 18.14 -1.96
N VAL A 127 9.21 16.90 -1.50
CA VAL A 127 10.29 16.04 -1.00
C VAL A 127 10.63 14.99 -2.05
N ARG A 128 11.93 14.87 -2.34
CA ARG A 128 12.50 13.83 -3.21
C ARG A 128 12.94 12.62 -2.38
N ALA A 129 12.47 11.45 -2.76
CA ALA A 129 12.74 10.21 -2.03
C ALA A 129 14.09 9.57 -2.42
N GLU A 130 15.20 10.17 -1.97
CA GLU A 130 16.55 9.77 -2.39
C GLU A 130 17.11 8.52 -1.66
N GLY A 131 16.73 8.28 -0.41
CA GLY A 131 17.41 7.34 0.50
C GLY A 131 17.24 5.84 0.26
N ALA A 132 16.42 5.39 -0.71
CA ALA A 132 16.01 3.99 -0.87
C ALA A 132 16.63 3.27 -2.10
N ALA A 133 17.70 3.79 -2.68
CA ALA A 133 18.23 3.32 -3.96
C ALA A 133 19.02 1.99 -3.85
N GLY A 134 18.45 0.90 -4.37
CA GLY A 134 19.12 -0.36 -4.63
C GLY A 134 19.49 -0.55 -6.11
N PRO A 135 20.27 -1.60 -6.44
CA PRO A 135 20.63 -1.92 -7.83
C PRO A 135 19.40 -2.36 -8.64
N LEU A 136 19.56 -2.52 -9.95
CA LEU A 136 18.50 -3.07 -10.81
C LEU A 136 18.15 -4.50 -10.35
N LEU A 137 16.88 -4.86 -10.38
CA LEU A 137 16.47 -6.24 -10.16
C LEU A 137 17.09 -7.15 -11.23
N GLY A 138 17.36 -8.41 -10.89
CA GLY A 138 18.05 -9.38 -11.74
C GLY A 138 19.58 -9.24 -11.72
N SER A 139 20.14 -8.23 -11.04
CA SER A 139 21.59 -8.07 -10.89
C SER A 139 22.16 -8.87 -9.71
N GLY A 140 21.34 -9.60 -8.96
CA GLY A 140 21.72 -10.34 -7.76
C GLY A 140 21.96 -9.47 -6.52
N GLY A 141 21.51 -8.20 -6.56
CA GLY A 141 21.71 -7.22 -5.51
C GLY A 141 20.45 -6.84 -4.73
N GLY A 142 19.36 -7.61 -4.83
CA GLY A 142 18.08 -7.29 -4.19
C GLY A 142 18.16 -7.10 -2.67
N GLN A 143 19.17 -7.67 -2.02
CA GLN A 143 19.44 -7.52 -0.58
C GLN A 143 19.89 -6.11 -0.18
N ALA A 144 20.39 -5.30 -1.13
CA ALA A 144 20.82 -3.93 -0.88
C ALA A 144 19.67 -2.91 -0.93
N CYS A 145 18.45 -3.31 -1.30
CA CYS A 145 17.30 -2.42 -1.24
C CYS A 145 16.88 -2.19 0.21
N ALA A 146 16.70 -0.93 0.61
CA ALA A 146 16.17 -0.57 1.93
C ALA A 146 14.77 0.07 1.79
N SER A 147 13.93 -0.14 2.80
CA SER A 147 12.65 0.59 2.90
C SER A 147 12.87 1.92 3.62
N VAL A 148 12.33 2.99 3.05
CA VAL A 148 12.37 4.33 3.62
C VAL A 148 10.94 4.83 3.80
N SER A 149 10.67 5.41 4.96
CA SER A 149 9.38 6.03 5.29
C SER A 149 9.43 7.53 5.03
N LEU A 150 8.36 8.05 4.43
CA LEU A 150 8.11 9.48 4.27
C LEU A 150 6.80 9.83 4.97
N GLU A 151 6.70 11.06 5.46
CA GLU A 151 5.42 11.61 5.89
C GLU A 151 4.50 11.74 4.67
N PHE A 152 3.27 11.28 4.83
CA PHE A 152 2.23 11.34 3.82
C PHE A 152 0.90 11.63 4.51
N ALA A 153 0.82 12.81 5.13
CA ALA A 153 -0.37 13.32 5.78
C ALA A 153 -1.53 13.49 4.78
N PRO A 154 -2.79 13.58 5.23
CA PRO A 154 -3.90 13.84 4.32
C PRO A 154 -3.65 15.13 3.53
N GLY A 155 -4.26 15.29 2.37
CA GLY A 155 -3.96 16.34 1.39
C GLY A 155 -2.61 16.26 0.66
N SER A 156 -1.75 15.29 1.01
CA SER A 156 -0.48 15.06 0.28
C SER A 156 -0.70 14.32 -1.03
N LEU A 157 0.20 14.53 -1.99
CA LEU A 157 0.25 13.84 -3.27
C LEU A 157 1.61 13.16 -3.48
N ALA A 158 1.61 11.93 -3.97
CA ALA A 158 2.80 11.20 -4.38
C ALA A 158 2.81 11.07 -5.90
N LEU A 159 3.93 11.43 -6.52
CA LEU A 159 4.17 11.34 -7.95
C LEU A 159 5.24 10.28 -8.22
N LEU A 160 4.84 9.23 -8.94
CA LEU A 160 5.72 8.24 -9.53
C LEU A 160 5.72 8.42 -11.04
N TYR A 161 6.87 8.27 -11.67
CA TYR A 161 7.03 8.58 -13.08
C TYR A 161 8.13 7.73 -13.71
N SER A 162 8.01 7.48 -15.01
CA SER A 162 9.07 6.82 -15.77
C SER A 162 10.16 7.82 -16.17
N ARG A 163 11.33 7.28 -16.53
CA ARG A 163 12.44 8.06 -17.09
C ARG A 163 12.03 8.89 -18.31
N GLY A 164 11.08 8.42 -19.12
CA GLY A 164 10.59 9.13 -20.31
C GLY A 164 10.03 10.53 -20.03
N LEU A 165 9.56 10.79 -18.79
CA LEU A 165 9.07 12.12 -18.40
C LEU A 165 10.21 13.14 -18.19
N VAL A 166 11.38 12.68 -17.75
CA VAL A 166 12.48 13.57 -17.30
C VAL A 166 13.72 13.51 -18.20
N ALA A 167 13.86 12.45 -19.00
CA ALA A 167 15.00 12.28 -19.89
C ALA A 167 14.88 13.17 -21.12
N ARG A 168 15.92 13.98 -21.37
CA ARG A 168 16.07 14.77 -22.60
C ARG A 168 17.49 14.62 -23.14
N ARG A 169 17.66 14.68 -24.47
CA ARG A 169 19.00 14.71 -25.09
C ARG A 169 19.81 15.90 -24.54
N GLY A 170 21.03 15.64 -24.09
CA GLY A 170 21.91 16.66 -23.53
C GLY A 170 21.55 17.14 -22.12
N ARG A 171 20.55 16.55 -21.45
CA ARG A 171 20.18 16.90 -20.07
C ARG A 171 20.45 15.74 -19.12
N GLU A 172 21.13 16.02 -18.02
CA GLU A 172 21.29 15.06 -16.93
C GLU A 172 19.94 14.73 -16.27
N LEU A 173 19.76 13.47 -15.87
CA LEU A 173 18.51 13.01 -15.25
C LEU A 173 18.20 13.76 -13.97
N GLY A 174 19.20 14.04 -13.13
CA GLY A 174 19.01 14.80 -11.88
C GLY A 174 18.39 16.17 -12.12
N ASN A 175 18.85 16.89 -13.15
CA ASN A 175 18.28 18.17 -13.54
C ASN A 175 16.85 18.02 -14.07
N GLY A 176 16.54 16.92 -14.76
CA GLY A 176 15.18 16.56 -15.19
C GLY A 176 14.23 16.36 -14.01
N VAL A 177 14.67 15.61 -13.00
CA VAL A 177 13.92 15.35 -11.77
C VAL A 177 13.72 16.64 -10.95
N ALA A 178 14.74 17.51 -10.87
CA ALA A 178 14.63 18.79 -10.18
C ALA A 178 13.53 19.67 -10.80
N ALA A 179 13.54 19.87 -12.12
CA ALA A 179 12.49 20.65 -12.78
C ALA A 179 11.10 20.00 -12.68
N LEU A 180 11.01 18.67 -12.70
CA LEU A 180 9.73 18.00 -12.43
C LEU A 180 9.22 18.34 -11.04
N GLY A 181 10.11 18.41 -10.05
CA GLY A 181 9.78 18.84 -8.69
C GLY A 181 9.24 20.26 -8.64
N ASP A 182 9.86 21.21 -9.35
CA ASP A 182 9.42 22.60 -9.40
C ASP A 182 8.01 22.71 -10.04
N VAL A 183 7.80 22.01 -11.16
CA VAL A 183 6.49 21.97 -11.84
C VAL A 183 5.43 21.34 -10.94
N PHE A 184 5.79 20.27 -10.23
CA PHE A 184 4.88 19.57 -9.33
C PHE A 184 4.51 20.39 -8.09
N ALA A 185 5.45 21.20 -7.56
CA ALA A 185 5.20 22.09 -6.44
C ALA A 185 4.08 23.11 -6.74
N GLU A 186 4.06 23.63 -7.96
CA GLU A 186 3.11 24.67 -8.41
C GLU A 186 1.79 24.11 -8.92
N ALA A 187 1.69 22.81 -9.21
CA ALA A 187 0.49 22.25 -9.81
C ALA A 187 -0.72 22.33 -8.87
N SER A 188 -1.89 22.65 -9.39
CA SER A 188 -3.13 22.72 -8.60
C SER A 188 -4.29 22.14 -9.39
N GLY A 189 -5.38 21.83 -8.69
CA GLY A 189 -6.57 21.22 -9.28
C GLY A 189 -6.68 19.71 -9.04
N PRO A 190 -7.68 19.06 -9.67
CA PRO A 190 -7.88 17.62 -9.58
C PRO A 190 -6.70 16.83 -10.16
N PRO A 191 -6.55 15.54 -9.80
CA PRO A 191 -5.45 14.69 -10.27
C PRO A 191 -5.27 14.63 -11.79
N SER A 192 -6.37 14.69 -12.56
CA SER A 192 -6.37 14.77 -14.02
C SER A 192 -5.64 16.02 -14.53
N GLU A 193 -5.97 17.19 -14.00
CA GLU A 193 -5.41 18.48 -14.39
C GLU A 193 -3.93 18.58 -14.00
N ILE A 194 -3.58 18.14 -12.79
CA ILE A 194 -2.19 18.07 -12.34
C ILE A 194 -1.36 17.20 -13.30
N THR A 195 -1.87 16.01 -13.64
CA THR A 195 -1.17 15.09 -14.53
C THR A 195 -1.02 15.67 -15.93
N ALA A 196 -2.08 16.26 -16.50
CA ALA A 196 -2.02 16.91 -17.80
C ALA A 196 -1.01 18.07 -17.83
N GLY A 197 -1.03 18.93 -16.80
CA GLY A 197 -0.09 20.04 -16.66
C GLY A 197 1.37 19.59 -16.49
N LEU A 198 1.61 18.49 -15.77
CA LEU A 198 2.94 17.87 -15.68
C LEU A 198 3.42 17.40 -17.06
N LEU A 199 2.58 16.69 -17.81
CA LEU A 199 2.93 16.19 -19.15
C LEU A 199 3.25 17.34 -20.11
N ASP A 200 2.44 18.39 -20.12
CA ASP A 200 2.61 19.55 -20.99
C ASP A 200 3.88 20.35 -20.65
N ARG A 201 4.05 20.76 -19.38
CA ARG A 201 5.22 21.55 -18.94
C ARG A 201 6.54 20.77 -19.04
N MET A 202 6.49 19.46 -18.87
CA MET A 202 7.64 18.60 -19.08
C MET A 202 7.89 18.27 -20.56
N GLY A 203 7.07 18.78 -21.48
CA GLY A 203 7.22 18.59 -22.92
C GLY A 203 7.21 17.11 -23.28
N ALA A 204 6.34 16.34 -22.62
CA ALA A 204 6.28 14.90 -22.77
C ALA A 204 5.82 14.55 -24.19
N ARG A 205 6.63 13.74 -24.87
CA ARG A 205 6.44 13.40 -26.28
C ARG A 205 5.99 11.95 -26.39
N THR A 206 4.87 11.72 -27.07
CA THR A 206 4.34 10.37 -27.31
C THR A 206 5.12 9.60 -28.38
N ASP A 207 5.95 10.28 -29.17
CA ASP A 207 6.83 9.71 -30.19
C ASP A 207 8.27 9.47 -29.68
N ALA A 208 8.50 9.57 -28.37
CA ALA A 208 9.81 9.30 -27.78
C ALA A 208 10.12 7.80 -27.75
N GLU A 209 11.40 7.44 -27.90
CA GLU A 209 11.89 6.05 -27.77
C GLU A 209 11.67 5.44 -26.38
N GLU A 210 11.37 6.26 -25.37
CA GLU A 210 11.18 5.83 -23.97
C GLU A 210 9.71 5.90 -23.56
N ASP A 211 9.14 4.80 -23.03
CA ASP A 211 7.76 4.85 -22.55
C ASP A 211 7.56 5.89 -21.44
N LEU A 212 6.47 6.64 -21.60
CA LEU A 212 5.99 7.69 -20.71
C LEU A 212 4.90 7.14 -19.79
N VAL A 213 5.17 7.14 -18.49
CA VAL A 213 4.22 6.74 -17.46
C VAL A 213 4.24 7.79 -16.36
N VAL A 214 3.06 8.24 -15.95
CA VAL A 214 2.87 9.15 -14.82
C VAL A 214 1.80 8.59 -13.92
N LEU A 215 2.12 8.52 -12.63
CA LEU A 215 1.26 7.96 -11.61
C LEU A 215 1.17 8.95 -10.43
N LEU A 216 0.05 9.66 -10.32
CA LEU A 216 -0.32 10.48 -9.17
C LEU A 216 -1.21 9.71 -8.20
N ALA A 217 -0.81 9.63 -6.94
CA ALA A 217 -1.60 9.08 -5.84
C ALA A 217 -1.80 10.14 -4.76
N GLY A 218 -3.04 10.34 -4.31
CA GLY A 218 -3.33 11.33 -3.26
C GLY A 218 -3.78 10.67 -1.97
N HIS A 219 -3.37 11.23 -0.82
CA HIS A 219 -4.10 11.05 0.42
C HIS A 219 -5.14 12.18 0.48
N PRO A 220 -6.44 11.94 0.26
CA PRO A 220 -7.41 13.02 0.18
C PRO A 220 -7.56 13.73 1.52
N LEU A 221 -7.70 15.06 1.45
CA LEU A 221 -8.26 15.90 2.51
C LEU A 221 -9.77 15.69 2.48
N ARG A 222 -10.31 14.94 3.44
CA ARG A 222 -11.75 14.69 3.48
C ARG A 222 -12.41 15.75 4.35
N SER A 223 -13.33 16.50 3.77
CA SER A 223 -14.13 17.52 4.45
C SER A 223 -15.60 17.37 4.05
N GLY A 224 -16.53 17.79 4.92
CA GLY A 224 -17.96 17.75 4.62
C GLY A 224 -18.54 16.32 4.57
N PRO A 225 -19.67 16.11 3.87
CA PRO A 225 -20.41 14.84 3.89
C PRO A 225 -19.60 13.63 3.42
N GLU A 226 -18.66 13.81 2.49
CA GLU A 226 -17.77 12.71 2.05
C GLU A 226 -16.81 12.25 3.14
N ALA A 227 -16.45 13.12 4.10
CA ALA A 227 -15.67 12.70 5.27
C ALA A 227 -16.47 11.76 6.18
N GLU A 228 -17.79 11.85 6.20
CA GLU A 228 -18.63 10.98 7.02
C GLU A 228 -18.59 9.52 6.56
N LEU A 229 -18.29 9.28 5.28
CA LEU A 229 -18.12 7.94 4.69
C LEU A 229 -16.77 7.31 5.05
N PHE A 230 -15.82 8.10 5.56
CA PHE A 230 -14.48 7.66 5.89
C PHE A 230 -14.12 8.06 7.31
N ARG A 231 -14.34 7.15 8.25
CA ARG A 231 -14.15 7.40 9.68
C ARG A 231 -13.06 6.51 10.24
N SER A 232 -12.32 7.02 11.22
CA SER A 232 -11.24 6.30 11.89
C SER A 232 -11.34 6.54 13.37
N ALA A 233 -11.12 5.51 14.18
CA ALA A 233 -11.07 5.63 15.63
C ALA A 233 -10.12 4.57 16.18
N GLY A 234 -9.33 4.93 17.18
CA GLY A 234 -8.44 3.97 17.83
C GLY A 234 -8.33 4.22 19.33
N ILE A 235 -7.92 3.17 20.05
CA ILE A 235 -7.64 3.21 21.48
C ILE A 235 -6.38 2.41 21.77
N ASP A 236 -5.46 3.02 22.51
CA ASP A 236 -4.29 2.37 23.08
C ASP A 236 -4.62 1.93 24.51
N PHE A 237 -4.18 0.72 24.88
CA PHE A 237 -4.38 0.18 26.23
C PHE A 237 -3.27 -0.80 26.62
N PRO A 238 -2.97 -0.96 27.92
CA PRO A 238 -2.03 -1.97 28.39
C PRO A 238 -2.59 -3.39 28.18
N GLY A 239 -1.93 -4.21 27.36
CA GLY A 239 -2.38 -5.58 27.07
C GLY A 239 -2.22 -6.55 28.25
N GLU A 240 -1.37 -6.21 29.22
CA GLU A 240 -1.17 -6.96 30.46
C GLU A 240 -2.32 -6.85 31.48
N ARG A 241 -3.37 -6.07 31.18
CA ARG A 241 -4.49 -5.77 32.09
C ARG A 241 -5.83 -6.30 31.55
N PRO A 242 -6.28 -7.50 31.96
CA PRO A 242 -7.57 -8.06 31.54
C PRO A 242 -8.77 -7.13 31.75
N GLN A 243 -8.72 -6.27 32.77
CA GLN A 243 -9.74 -5.27 33.06
C GLN A 243 -9.94 -4.21 31.97
N GLU A 244 -9.04 -4.08 31.00
CA GLU A 244 -9.21 -3.17 29.86
C GLU A 244 -10.13 -3.77 28.77
N ILE A 245 -10.31 -5.10 28.70
CA ILE A 245 -11.13 -5.73 27.64
C ILE A 245 -12.58 -5.17 27.61
N PRO A 246 -13.31 -5.05 28.74
CA PRO A 246 -14.65 -4.46 28.74
C PRO A 246 -14.68 -3.03 28.21
N ARG A 247 -13.65 -2.22 28.51
CA ARG A 247 -13.52 -0.84 28.04
C ARG A 247 -13.28 -0.78 26.54
N VAL A 248 -12.39 -1.62 26.01
CA VAL A 248 -12.11 -1.71 24.56
C VAL A 248 -13.35 -2.18 23.79
N ARG A 249 -14.09 -3.14 24.36
CA ARG A 249 -15.37 -3.60 23.79
C ARG A 249 -16.43 -2.49 23.79
N ALA A 250 -16.55 -1.73 24.88
CA ALA A 250 -17.48 -0.60 24.97
C ALA A 250 -17.13 0.48 23.95
N PHE A 251 -15.86 0.85 23.86
CA PHE A 251 -15.34 1.78 22.85
C PHE A 251 -15.71 1.34 21.43
N ALA A 252 -15.47 0.08 21.06
CA ALA A 252 -15.81 -0.42 19.74
C ALA A 252 -17.31 -0.33 19.46
N ARG A 253 -18.16 -0.72 20.43
CA ARG A 253 -19.61 -0.63 20.28
C ARG A 253 -20.08 0.81 20.08
N GLU A 254 -19.58 1.75 20.89
CA GLU A 254 -19.92 3.17 20.81
C GLU A 254 -19.50 3.78 19.46
N VAL A 255 -18.29 3.47 19.00
CA VAL A 255 -17.77 3.94 17.70
C VAL A 255 -18.63 3.41 16.54
N LEU A 256 -18.89 2.10 16.50
CA LEU A 256 -19.63 1.48 15.41
C LEU A 256 -21.10 1.96 15.38
N ALA A 257 -21.72 2.15 16.55
CA ALA A 257 -23.04 2.75 16.66
C ALA A 257 -23.06 4.22 16.22
N ALA A 258 -22.06 5.02 16.61
CA ALA A 258 -21.92 6.42 16.18
C ALA A 258 -21.64 6.55 14.67
N TRP A 259 -21.14 5.50 14.03
CA TRP A 259 -21.00 5.42 12.58
C TRP A 259 -22.31 4.96 11.90
N GLY A 260 -23.34 4.59 12.65
CA GLY A 260 -24.64 4.19 12.09
C GLY A 260 -24.57 2.89 11.30
N LEU A 261 -23.68 1.97 11.69
CA LEU A 261 -23.61 0.65 11.07
C LEU A 261 -24.81 -0.22 11.52
N PRO A 262 -25.28 -1.18 10.69
CA PRO A 262 -26.37 -2.08 11.07
C PRO A 262 -26.08 -2.84 12.36
N GLU A 263 -27.11 -3.08 13.17
CA GLU A 263 -26.94 -3.71 14.49
C GLU A 263 -26.30 -5.11 14.41
N GLY A 264 -26.69 -5.93 13.42
CA GLY A 264 -26.09 -7.25 13.19
C GLY A 264 -24.59 -7.15 12.88
N LEU A 265 -24.21 -6.22 12.00
CA LEU A 265 -22.80 -5.96 11.70
C LEU A 265 -22.03 -5.45 12.93
N CYS A 266 -22.64 -4.57 13.72
CA CYS A 266 -22.02 -4.09 14.97
C CYS A 266 -21.75 -5.25 15.93
N TYR A 267 -22.68 -6.21 16.05
CA TYR A 267 -22.50 -7.38 16.90
C TYR A 267 -21.30 -8.24 16.44
N ASP A 268 -21.25 -8.59 15.15
CA ASP A 268 -20.18 -9.41 14.58
C ASP A 268 -18.81 -8.71 14.65
N ALA A 269 -18.78 -7.41 14.36
CA ALA A 269 -17.57 -6.60 14.44
C ALA A 269 -17.05 -6.49 15.89
N VAL A 270 -17.92 -6.28 16.88
CA VAL A 270 -17.52 -6.23 18.29
C VAL A 270 -17.02 -7.59 18.78
N LEU A 271 -17.62 -8.69 18.31
CA LEU A 271 -17.11 -10.04 18.60
C LEU A 271 -15.71 -10.24 18.01
N ALA A 272 -15.50 -9.87 16.74
CA ALA A 272 -14.18 -9.91 16.12
C ALA A 272 -13.15 -9.04 16.87
N VAL A 273 -13.53 -7.85 17.33
CA VAL A 273 -12.67 -7.01 18.21
C VAL A 273 -12.26 -7.77 19.45
N CYS A 274 -13.20 -8.40 20.17
CA CYS A 274 -12.90 -9.13 21.40
C CYS A 274 -11.93 -10.28 21.16
N GLU A 275 -12.12 -11.05 20.08
CA GLU A 275 -11.23 -12.15 19.73
C GLU A 275 -9.81 -11.66 19.37
N LEU A 276 -9.71 -10.63 18.53
CA LEU A 276 -8.42 -10.06 18.13
C LEU A 276 -7.67 -9.43 19.31
N VAL A 277 -8.36 -8.66 20.15
CA VAL A 277 -7.79 -8.02 21.33
C VAL A 277 -7.33 -9.07 22.35
N THR A 278 -8.14 -10.10 22.61
CA THR A 278 -7.76 -11.17 23.55
C THR A 278 -6.53 -11.93 23.05
N ASN A 279 -6.46 -12.23 21.75
CA ASN A 279 -5.28 -12.82 21.12
C ASN A 279 -4.04 -11.93 21.27
N ALA A 280 -4.18 -10.63 21.00
CA ALA A 280 -3.10 -9.66 21.09
C ALA A 280 -2.71 -9.26 22.52
N ALA A 281 -3.51 -9.62 23.54
CA ALA A 281 -3.22 -9.33 24.94
C ALA A 281 -2.66 -10.56 25.67
N PHE A 282 -3.23 -11.75 25.44
CA PHE A 282 -3.00 -12.93 26.29
C PHE A 282 -2.32 -14.12 25.61
N HIS A 283 -2.46 -14.29 24.29
CA HIS A 283 -2.05 -15.54 23.63
C HIS A 283 -0.62 -15.52 23.06
N HIS A 284 0.27 -14.77 23.71
CA HIS A 284 1.70 -14.77 23.40
C HIS A 284 2.40 -15.93 24.11
N PHE A 285 3.37 -16.55 23.43
CA PHE A 285 4.30 -17.49 24.07
C PHE A 285 5.20 -16.76 25.07
N GLY A 286 4.72 -16.59 26.32
CA GLY A 286 5.57 -16.31 27.48
C GLY A 286 5.45 -14.93 28.15
N SER A 287 4.74 -13.93 27.58
CA SER A 287 4.46 -12.65 28.27
C SER A 287 3.34 -11.85 27.58
N PRO A 288 2.42 -11.19 28.34
CA PRO A 288 1.44 -10.28 27.75
C PRO A 288 2.10 -9.13 26.97
N ALA A 289 1.42 -8.60 25.96
CA ALA A 289 1.89 -7.39 25.28
C ALA A 289 1.76 -6.18 26.20
N ARG A 290 2.83 -5.39 26.35
CA ARG A 290 2.83 -4.18 27.18
C ARG A 290 1.84 -3.12 26.70
N SER A 291 1.71 -3.00 25.38
CA SER A 291 0.82 -2.04 24.73
C SER A 291 0.12 -2.72 23.56
N VAL A 292 -1.19 -2.54 23.49
CA VAL A 292 -2.04 -2.99 22.41
C VAL A 292 -2.85 -1.79 21.90
N ARG A 293 -2.97 -1.68 20.58
CA ARG A 293 -3.78 -0.68 19.91
C ARG A 293 -4.90 -1.37 19.16
N LEU A 294 -6.14 -0.99 19.44
CA LEU A 294 -7.27 -1.28 18.56
C LEU A 294 -7.46 -0.07 17.64
N HIS A 295 -7.66 -0.33 16.36
CA HIS A 295 -8.01 0.67 15.36
C HIS A 295 -9.18 0.17 14.51
N LEU A 296 -10.19 1.01 14.38
CA LEU A 296 -11.37 0.82 13.55
C LEU A 296 -11.30 1.84 12.41
N ARG A 297 -11.60 1.38 11.19
CA ARG A 297 -11.66 2.26 10.03
C ARG A 297 -12.84 1.90 9.15
N ARG A 298 -13.68 2.88 8.85
CA ARG A 298 -14.76 2.79 7.89
C ARG A 298 -14.34 3.47 6.58
N THR A 299 -14.66 2.82 5.47
CA THR A 299 -14.72 3.39 4.13
C THR A 299 -16.16 3.23 3.60
N PRO A 300 -16.51 3.74 2.41
CA PRO A 300 -17.85 3.57 1.85
C PRO A 300 -18.28 2.11 1.73
N HIS A 301 -17.33 1.20 1.50
CA HIS A 301 -17.61 -0.20 1.17
C HIS A 301 -17.09 -1.20 2.21
N ARG A 302 -16.36 -0.75 3.23
CA ARG A 302 -15.70 -1.66 4.18
C ARG A 302 -15.59 -1.09 5.58
N LEU A 303 -15.71 -1.97 6.56
CA LEU A 303 -15.24 -1.75 7.92
C LEU A 303 -13.97 -2.61 8.11
N VAL A 304 -12.88 -1.98 8.55
CA VAL A 304 -11.63 -2.66 8.90
C VAL A 304 -11.41 -2.55 10.40
N ILE A 305 -11.07 -3.67 11.00
CA ILE A 305 -10.70 -3.80 12.40
C ILE A 305 -9.24 -4.27 12.43
N ALA A 306 -8.37 -3.49 13.06
CA ALA A 306 -6.96 -3.80 13.18
C ALA A 306 -6.54 -3.74 14.65
N VAL A 307 -5.86 -4.79 15.12
CA VAL A 307 -5.28 -4.86 16.45
C VAL A 307 -3.78 -5.01 16.30
N ARG A 308 -3.05 -4.07 16.91
CA ARG A 308 -1.60 -4.03 16.88
C ARG A 308 -1.05 -4.29 18.27
N ASP A 309 -0.01 -5.11 18.34
CA ASP A 309 0.76 -5.35 19.56
C ASP A 309 2.27 -5.27 19.25
N GLY A 310 3.08 -5.15 20.30
CA GLY A 310 4.54 -5.03 20.18
C GLY A 310 5.27 -6.35 19.87
N THR A 311 4.57 -7.44 19.58
CA THR A 311 5.18 -8.77 19.38
C THR A 311 5.33 -9.11 17.90
N GLU A 312 6.46 -9.71 17.53
CA GLU A 312 6.71 -10.16 16.15
C GLU A 312 6.27 -11.61 15.90
N ALA A 313 5.82 -12.33 16.93
CA ALA A 313 5.37 -13.71 16.81
C ALA A 313 4.10 -13.78 15.94
N PRO A 314 3.99 -14.70 14.96
CA PRO A 314 2.78 -14.83 14.14
C PRO A 314 1.54 -15.06 15.04
N PRO A 315 0.33 -14.68 14.59
CA PRO A 315 -0.88 -15.06 15.31
C PRO A 315 -0.92 -16.58 15.46
N VAL A 316 -1.29 -17.05 16.65
CA VAL A 316 -1.34 -18.49 16.93
C VAL A 316 -2.55 -19.08 16.22
N HIS A 317 -2.31 -19.75 15.09
CA HIS A 317 -3.29 -20.63 14.47
C HIS A 317 -3.40 -21.90 15.30
N HIS A 318 -4.24 -21.86 16.33
CA HIS A 318 -4.64 -23.09 17.00
C HIS A 318 -5.85 -23.64 16.24
N VAL A 319 -5.83 -24.92 15.84
CA VAL A 319 -7.05 -25.68 15.54
C VAL A 319 -7.41 -26.36 16.86
N PRO A 320 -8.23 -25.74 17.73
CA PRO A 320 -8.58 -26.33 19.00
C PRO A 320 -9.38 -27.61 18.80
N ALA A 321 -9.16 -28.59 19.69
CA ALA A 321 -10.08 -29.68 19.88
C ALA A 321 -11.50 -29.14 20.20
N LEU A 322 -12.53 -29.91 19.87
CA LEU A 322 -13.95 -29.51 20.01
C LEU A 322 -14.36 -29.13 21.45
N ASP A 323 -13.53 -29.44 22.43
CA ASP A 323 -13.69 -29.19 23.86
C ASP A 323 -12.71 -28.16 24.44
N ALA A 324 -11.76 -27.64 23.64
CA ALA A 324 -10.76 -26.72 24.17
C ALA A 324 -11.37 -25.34 24.51
N PRO A 325 -11.12 -24.80 25.72
CA PRO A 325 -11.69 -23.53 26.18
C PRO A 325 -11.08 -22.28 25.52
N TRP A 326 -9.99 -22.41 24.77
CA TRP A 326 -9.25 -21.32 24.13
C TRP A 326 -8.83 -21.69 22.70
N GLY A 327 -8.45 -20.70 21.89
CA GLY A 327 -7.84 -20.94 20.56
C GLY A 327 -8.79 -20.90 19.37
N ARG A 328 -10.06 -20.51 19.56
CA ARG A 328 -11.05 -20.38 18.45
C ARG A 328 -11.11 -19.00 17.83
N GLY A 329 -10.51 -17.99 18.45
CA GLY A 329 -10.74 -16.59 18.07
C GLY A 329 -10.44 -16.28 16.61
N VAL A 330 -9.37 -16.85 16.06
CA VAL A 330 -9.04 -16.70 14.63
C VAL A 330 -10.08 -17.37 13.73
N HIS A 331 -10.64 -18.51 14.12
CA HIS A 331 -11.71 -19.17 13.37
C HIS A 331 -13.02 -18.37 13.42
N VAL A 332 -13.33 -17.76 14.57
CA VAL A 332 -14.50 -16.87 14.70
C VAL A 332 -14.33 -15.66 13.79
N VAL A 333 -13.18 -14.99 13.85
CA VAL A 333 -12.86 -13.87 12.96
C VAL A 333 -12.99 -14.28 11.50
N ALA A 334 -12.36 -15.40 11.10
CA ALA A 334 -12.40 -15.92 9.74
C ALA A 334 -13.82 -16.25 9.25
N SER A 335 -14.72 -16.66 10.15
CA SER A 335 -16.11 -16.96 9.81
C SER A 335 -17.00 -15.73 9.69
N LEU A 336 -16.67 -14.64 10.39
CA LEU A 336 -17.48 -13.42 10.43
C LEU A 336 -17.03 -12.38 9.41
N SER A 337 -15.73 -12.32 9.13
CA SER A 337 -15.13 -11.32 8.25
C SER A 337 -15.13 -11.75 6.78
N SER A 338 -15.23 -10.78 5.87
CA SER A 338 -15.06 -11.00 4.43
C SER A 338 -13.61 -11.34 4.07
N ASP A 339 -12.64 -10.79 4.80
CA ASP A 339 -11.22 -11.11 4.69
C ASP A 339 -10.50 -10.83 6.02
N TRP A 340 -9.38 -11.48 6.27
CA TRP A 340 -8.56 -11.27 7.46
C TRP A 340 -7.10 -11.65 7.23
N GLY A 341 -6.20 -11.10 8.04
CA GLY A 341 -4.78 -11.40 7.91
C GLY A 341 -3.92 -10.89 9.06
N SER A 342 -2.62 -11.06 8.92
CA SER A 342 -1.65 -10.52 9.88
C SER A 342 -0.41 -9.97 9.17
N ARG A 343 0.16 -8.93 9.76
CA ARG A 343 1.34 -8.22 9.27
C ARG A 343 2.38 -8.18 10.37
N ARG A 344 3.62 -8.55 10.05
CA ARG A 344 4.78 -8.25 10.90
C ARG A 344 5.40 -6.91 10.50
N ARG A 345 5.77 -6.11 11.48
CA ARG A 345 6.58 -4.90 11.33
C ARG A 345 7.89 -5.15 12.10
N PRO A 346 8.99 -5.52 11.42
CA PRO A 346 10.26 -5.73 12.09
C PRO A 346 10.64 -4.53 12.97
N GLY A 347 10.94 -4.79 14.24
CA GLY A 347 11.24 -3.79 15.28
C GLY A 347 10.04 -3.11 15.93
N ASP A 348 8.82 -3.35 15.44
CA ASP A 348 7.62 -2.53 15.73
C ASP A 348 6.36 -3.39 16.04
N GLY A 349 6.53 -4.72 16.05
CA GLY A 349 5.53 -5.71 16.45
C GLY A 349 4.72 -6.28 15.29
N LYS A 350 3.42 -6.54 15.51
CA LYS A 350 2.52 -7.08 14.48
C LYS A 350 1.16 -6.41 14.53
N THR A 351 0.45 -6.50 13.41
CA THR A 351 -0.94 -6.09 13.29
C THR A 351 -1.74 -7.28 12.77
N VAL A 352 -2.78 -7.69 13.50
CA VAL A 352 -3.79 -8.64 13.02
C VAL A 352 -5.03 -7.85 12.65
N TRP A 353 -5.62 -8.12 11.50
CA TRP A 353 -6.75 -7.36 11.00
C TRP A 353 -7.82 -8.27 10.42
N CYS A 354 -9.04 -7.77 10.38
CA CYS A 354 -10.15 -8.33 9.60
C CYS A 354 -10.98 -7.20 8.98
N GLU A 355 -11.77 -7.54 7.97
CA GLU A 355 -12.67 -6.61 7.31
C GLU A 355 -14.06 -7.18 7.08
N PHE A 356 -15.04 -6.29 7.04
CA PHE A 356 -16.42 -6.58 6.71
C PHE A 356 -16.82 -5.71 5.52
N ALA A 357 -17.48 -6.30 4.53
CA ALA A 357 -18.11 -5.54 3.46
C ALA A 357 -19.26 -4.67 4.01
N LEU A 358 -19.39 -3.47 3.47
CA LEU A 358 -20.51 -2.56 3.67
C LEU A 358 -21.23 -2.41 2.32
N ASP A 359 -22.55 -2.56 2.35
CA ASP A 359 -23.42 -2.43 1.18
C ASP A 359 -23.68 -0.96 0.79
#